data_AF-A0A848WZF2-F1
#
_entry.id   AF-A0A848WZF2-F1
#
_cell.length_a   1.000
_cell.length_b   1.000
_cell.length_c   1.000
_cell.angle_alpha   90.00
_cell.angle_beta   90.00
_cell.angle_gamma   90.00
#
_symmetry.space_group_name_H-M   'P 1'
#
loop_
_entity.id
_entity.type
_entity.pdbx_description
1 polymer ?
#
loop_
_entity_poly.entity_id
_entity_poly.type
_entity_poly.pdbx_seq_one_letter_code
_entity_poly.pdbx_strand_id
1 'polypeptide(L)'
;MNSRRVIWIVWAVVMAVYGVMNFISVRSHEKPDETTLLGWGIAMPVLTNLVWWMIAFRTRRFLGNRWWAVGIATAIAVGLAGLLSMIALAQSAAP
;
A
#
# COMPACT_ATOMS: atom_id res chain seq x y z
N MET A 1 -4.92 -26.32 4.38
CA MET A 1 -4.03 -25.14 4.30
C MET A 1 -4.43 -24.18 5.42
N ASN A 2 -3.52 -23.74 6.30
CA ASN A 2 -3.88 -22.84 7.41
C ASN A 2 -4.41 -21.50 6.87
N SER A 3 -5.66 -21.14 7.19
CA SER A 3 -6.33 -19.91 6.72
C SER A 3 -5.51 -18.64 7.01
N ARG A 4 -4.72 -18.65 8.09
CA ARG A 4 -3.75 -17.60 8.41
C ARG A 4 -2.69 -17.41 7.32
N ARG A 5 -2.14 -18.49 6.77
CA ARG A 5 -1.10 -18.44 5.74
C ARG A 5 -1.63 -17.86 4.43
N VAL A 6 -2.88 -18.20 4.08
CA VAL A 6 -3.56 -17.66 2.90
C VAL A 6 -3.72 -16.15 2.99
N ILE A 7 -4.18 -15.64 4.13
CA ILE A 7 -4.37 -14.19 4.33
C ILE A 7 -3.04 -13.43 4.15
N TRP A 8 -1.95 -13.93 4.72
CA TRP A 8 -0.63 -13.30 4.57
C TRP A 8 -0.08 -13.38 3.14
N ILE A 9 -0.34 -14.48 2.42
CA ILE A 9 0.07 -14.61 1.01
C ILE A 9 -0.72 -13.61 0.14
N VAL A 10 -2.05 -13.57 0.27
CA VAL A 10 -2.90 -12.63 -0.47
C VAL A 10 -2.48 -11.19 -0.17
N TRP A 11 -2.23 -10.87 1.11
CA TRP A 11 -1.72 -9.56 1.52
C TRP A 11 -0.40 -9.22 0.82
N ALA A 12 0.58 -10.13 0.85
CA ALA A 12 1.89 -9.90 0.27
C ALA A 12 1.82 -9.69 -1.25
N VAL A 13 0.99 -10.47 -1.95
CA VAL A 13 0.76 -10.32 -3.39
C VAL A 13 0.14 -8.96 -3.71
N VAL A 14 -0.90 -8.55 -2.98
CA VAL A 14 -1.54 -7.24 -3.18
C VAL A 14 -0.56 -6.09 -2.94
N MET A 15 0.23 -6.15 -1.86
CA MET A 15 1.23 -5.11 -1.57
C MET A 15 2.36 -5.07 -2.59
N ALA A 16 2.80 -6.23 -3.10
CA ALA A 16 3.81 -6.30 -4.15
C ALA A 16 3.31 -5.66 -5.44
N VAL A 17 2.08 -5.98 -5.89
CA VAL A 17 1.47 -5.36 -7.06
C VAL A 17 1.34 -3.85 -6.88
N TYR A 18 0.84 -3.42 -5.71
CA TYR A 18 0.72 -2.00 -5.40
C TYR A 18 2.07 -1.26 -5.43
N GLY A 19 3.11 -1.84 -4.82
CA GLY A 19 4.46 -1.28 -4.85
C GLY A 19 5.04 -1.19 -6.26
N VAL A 20 4.82 -2.21 -7.09
CA VAL A 20 5.26 -2.20 -8.50
C VAL A 20 4.54 -1.11 -9.30
N MET A 21 3.22 -0.97 -9.15
CA MET A 21 2.49 0.10 -9.84
C MET A 21 2.98 1.48 -9.40
N ASN A 22 3.21 1.69 -8.11
CA ASN A 22 3.74 2.95 -7.59
C ASN A 22 5.15 3.24 -8.14
N PHE A 23 6.02 2.23 -8.18
CA PHE A 23 7.36 2.35 -8.76
C PHE A 23 7.35 2.67 -10.27
N ILE A 24 6.46 2.05 -11.04
CA ILE A 24 6.29 2.35 -12.47
C ILE A 24 5.81 3.79 -12.64
N SER A 25 4.86 4.26 -11.84
CA SER A 25 4.40 5.65 -11.87
C SER A 25 5.52 6.64 -11.57
N VAL A 26 6.45 6.31 -10.64
CA VAL A 26 7.63 7.14 -10.36
C VAL A 26 8.62 7.16 -11.54
N ARG A 27 8.77 6.04 -12.26
CA ARG A 27 9.73 5.92 -13.39
C ARG A 27 9.18 6.33 -14.76
N SER A 28 7.87 6.55 -14.87
CA SER A 28 7.21 7.00 -16.10
C SER A 28 7.81 8.33 -16.57
N HIS A 29 8.18 8.42 -17.85
CA HIS A 29 8.66 9.66 -18.47
C HIS A 29 7.55 10.70 -18.68
N GLU A 30 6.29 10.27 -18.69
CA GLU A 30 5.16 11.20 -18.64
C GLU A 30 5.04 11.73 -17.23
N LYS A 31 5.19 13.06 -17.07
CA LYS A 31 4.94 13.75 -15.79
C LYS A 31 3.53 13.34 -15.33
N PRO A 32 3.41 12.57 -14.23
CA PRO A 32 2.10 12.13 -13.80
C PRO A 32 1.33 13.37 -13.34
N ASP A 33 0.07 13.47 -13.74
CA ASP A 33 -0.79 14.58 -13.34
C ASP A 33 -0.85 14.67 -11.79
N GLU A 34 -0.83 15.87 -11.22
CA GLU A 34 -0.80 16.09 -9.76
C GLU A 34 -1.97 15.39 -9.06
N THR A 35 -3.13 15.34 -9.72
CA THR A 35 -4.32 14.64 -9.23
C THR A 35 -4.11 13.13 -9.12
N THR A 36 -3.37 12.55 -10.07
CA THR A 36 -3.01 11.14 -10.09
C THR A 36 -2.03 10.83 -8.98
N LEU A 37 -1.03 11.70 -8.73
CA LEU A 37 -0.06 11.53 -7.65
C LEU A 37 -0.67 11.70 -6.26
N LEU A 38 -1.61 12.64 -6.06
CA LEU A 38 -2.34 12.77 -4.79
C LEU A 38 -3.28 11.57 -4.54
N GLY A 39 -3.98 11.12 -5.59
CA GLY A 39 -4.87 9.96 -5.53
C GLY A 39 -4.12 8.66 -5.24
N TRP A 40 -3.03 8.40 -5.94
CA TRP A 40 -2.22 7.18 -5.79
C TRP A 40 -1.21 7.25 -4.64
N GLY A 41 -0.68 8.43 -4.32
CA GLY A 41 0.35 8.61 -3.29
C GLY A 41 -0.20 8.80 -1.88
N ILE A 42 -1.45 9.27 -1.73
CA ILE A 42 -2.05 9.53 -0.40
C ILE A 42 -3.38 8.78 -0.22
N ALA A 43 -4.36 8.97 -1.11
CA ALA A 43 -5.72 8.47 -0.90
C ALA A 43 -5.83 6.93 -0.98
N MET A 44 -5.29 6.34 -2.05
CA MET A 44 -5.21 4.88 -2.23
C MET A 44 -4.48 4.16 -1.08
N PRO A 45 -3.33 4.64 -0.60
CA PRO A 45 -2.65 4.01 0.52
C PRO A 45 -3.49 4.01 1.81
N VAL A 46 -4.13 5.13 2.14
CA VAL A 46 -5.01 5.24 3.32
C VAL A 46 -6.19 4.29 3.22
N LEU A 47 -6.88 4.27 2.07
CA LEU A 47 -7.99 3.34 1.81
C LEU A 47 -7.53 1.88 1.92
N THR A 48 -6.38 1.55 1.34
CA THR A 48 -5.80 0.21 1.40
C THR A 48 -5.53 -0.22 2.83
N ASN A 49 -4.98 0.68 3.66
CA ASN A 49 -4.74 0.41 5.08
C ASN A 49 -6.03 0.17 5.86
N LEU A 50 -7.07 0.99 5.63
CA LEU A 50 -8.37 0.84 6.27
C LEU A 50 -9.06 -0.48 5.88
N VAL A 51 -9.02 -0.85 4.60
CA VAL A 51 -9.58 -2.11 4.09
C VAL A 51 -8.89 -3.31 4.73
N TRP A 52 -7.56 -3.32 4.78
CA TRP A 52 -6.81 -4.42 5.40
C TRP A 52 -7.01 -4.50 6.91
N TRP A 53 -7.17 -3.36 7.60
CA TRP A 53 -7.59 -3.33 8.99
C TRP A 53 -8.96 -3.97 9.21
N MET A 54 -9.95 -3.65 8.36
CA MET A 54 -11.28 -4.27 8.43
C MET A 54 -11.23 -5.79 8.17
N ILE A 55 -10.47 -6.22 7.16
CA ILE A 55 -10.30 -7.64 6.83
C ILE A 55 -9.61 -8.37 7.98
N ALA A 56 -8.53 -7.81 8.52
CA ALA A 56 -7.79 -8.38 9.65
C ALA A 56 -8.65 -8.45 10.92
N PHE A 57 -9.47 -7.43 11.18
CA PHE A 57 -10.41 -7.41 12.30
C PHE A 57 -11.51 -8.47 12.15
N ARG A 58 -12.13 -8.60 10.96
CA ARG A 58 -13.11 -9.67 10.69
C ARG A 58 -12.50 -11.06 10.78
N THR A 59 -11.25 -11.22 10.35
CA THR A 59 -10.53 -12.49 10.38
C THR A 59 -9.72 -12.72 11.66
N ARG A 60 -9.94 -11.90 12.71
CA ARG A 60 -9.22 -11.99 14.00
C ARG A 60 -9.24 -13.39 14.61
N ARG A 61 -10.34 -14.14 14.42
CA ARG A 61 -10.48 -15.53 14.90
C ARG A 61 -9.44 -16.47 14.29
N PHE A 62 -8.99 -16.20 13.06
CA PHE A 62 -7.99 -17.00 12.33
C PHE A 62 -6.56 -16.44 12.49
N LEU A 63 -6.42 -15.13 12.70
CA LEU A 63 -5.14 -14.47 12.90
C LEU A 63 -4.65 -14.54 14.36
N GLY A 64 -5.55 -14.81 15.31
CA GLY A 64 -5.27 -14.85 16.74
C GLY A 64 -4.80 -13.49 17.27
N ASN A 65 -3.94 -13.49 18.28
CA ASN A 65 -3.42 -12.26 18.91
C ASN A 65 -2.57 -11.36 18.01
N ARG A 66 -2.31 -11.73 16.74
CA ARG A 66 -1.47 -10.96 15.81
C ARG A 66 -2.25 -10.27 14.69
N TRP A 67 -3.58 -10.12 14.81
CA TRP A 67 -4.40 -9.49 13.78
C TRP A 67 -3.98 -8.02 13.50
N TRP A 68 -3.55 -7.29 14.53
CA TRP A 68 -3.03 -5.92 14.42
C TRP A 68 -1.74 -5.83 13.59
N ALA A 69 -0.97 -6.92 13.49
CA ALA A 69 0.28 -6.93 12.74
C ALA A 69 0.05 -6.72 11.22
N VAL A 70 -1.11 -7.15 10.69
CA VAL A 70 -1.49 -6.88 9.30
C VAL A 70 -1.69 -5.39 9.07
N GLY A 71 -2.30 -4.71 10.04
CA GLY A 71 -2.51 -3.27 10.02
C GLY A 71 -1.20 -2.48 10.06
N ILE A 72 -0.28 -2.84 10.95
CA ILE A 72 1.04 -2.20 11.03
C ILE A 72 1.85 -2.47 9.75
N ALA A 73 1.88 -3.71 9.26
CA ALA A 73 2.59 -4.06 8.04
C ALA A 73 2.03 -3.28 6.84
N THR A 74 0.71 -3.12 6.76
CA THR A 74 0.07 -2.33 5.70
C THR A 74 0.45 -0.87 5.81
N ALA A 75 0.40 -0.27 7.00
CA ALA A 75 0.80 1.12 7.23
C ALA A 75 2.26 1.39 6.81
N ILE A 76 3.18 0.46 7.08
CA ILE A 76 4.58 0.56 6.65
C ILE A 76 4.69 0.52 5.12
N ALA A 77 4.07 -0.47 4.47
CA ALA A 77 4.14 -0.62 3.00
C ALA A 77 3.53 0.59 2.27
N VAL A 78 2.38 1.05 2.76
CA VAL A 78 1.69 2.25 2.30
C VAL A 78 2.52 3.50 2.52
N GLY A 79 3.09 3.68 3.71
CA GLY A 79 3.93 4.83 4.03
C GLY A 79 5.18 4.91 3.15
N LEU A 80 5.81 3.76 2.88
CA LEU A 80 6.92 3.67 1.94
C LEU A 80 6.50 4.03 0.51
N ALA A 81 5.35 3.53 0.04
CA ALA A 81 4.84 3.88 -1.29
C ALA A 81 4.48 5.36 -1.41
N GLY A 82 3.85 5.95 -0.39
CA GLY A 82 3.54 7.38 -0.36
C GLY A 82 4.80 8.24 -0.34
N LEU A 83 5.84 7.83 0.41
CA LEU A 83 7.14 8.47 0.39
C LEU A 83 7.77 8.45 -1.02
N LEU A 84 7.71 7.31 -1.71
CA LEU A 84 8.20 7.18 -3.09
C LEU A 84 7.43 8.10 -4.05
N SER A 85 6.10 8.18 -3.92
CA SER A 85 5.27 9.11 -4.71
C SER A 85 5.65 10.57 -4.46
N MET A 86 5.93 10.96 -3.21
CA MET A 86 6.37 12.32 -2.87
C MET A 86 7.75 12.66 -3.43
N ILE A 87 8.68 11.69 -3.44
CA ILE A 87 9.98 11.84 -4.09
C ILE A 87 9.81 12.06 -5.60
N ALA A 88 8.91 11.30 -6.24
CA ALA A 88 8.60 11.47 -7.66
C ALA A 88 8.03 12.87 -7.97
N LEU A 89 7.10 13.34 -7.13
CA LEU A 89 6.57 14.71 -7.20
C LEU A 89 7.69 15.75 -7.11
N ALA A 90 8.55 15.64 -6.09
CA ALA A 90 9.67 16.56 -5.90
C ALA A 90 10.64 16.58 -7.09
N GLN A 91 10.89 15.43 -7.72
CA GLN A 91 11.71 15.35 -8.94
C GLN A 91 11.03 16.00 -10.15
N SER A 92 9.71 15.84 -10.29
CA SER A 92 8.95 16.43 -11.41
C SER A 92 8.78 17.95 -11.33
N ALA A 93 8.86 18.49 -10.11
CA ALA A 93 8.78 19.91 -9.78
C ALA A 93 10.14 20.62 -9.73
N ALA A 94 11.25 19.88 -9.76
CA ALA A 94 12.59 20.47 -9.86
C ALA A 94 12.82 21.04 -11.29
N PRO A 95 13.39 22.26 -11.41
CA PRO A 95 13.58 22.95 -12.70
C PRO A 95 14.61 22.28 -13.62
#